data_AF-A0A972V970-F1
#
_entry.id   AF-A0A972V970-F1
#
_cell.length_a   1.000
_cell.length_b   1.000
_cell.length_c   1.000
_cell.angle_alpha   90.00
_cell.angle_beta   90.00
_cell.angle_gamma   90.00
#
_symmetry.space_group_name_H-M   'P 1'
#
loop_
_entity.id
_entity.type
_entity.pdbx_description
1 polymer ?
#
loop_
_entity_poly.entity_id
_entity_poly.type
_entity_poly.pdbx_seq_one_letter_code
_entity_poly.pdbx_strand_id
1 'polypeptide(L)' 'MNDFLTALALILVIEGSAYALFPGAIKRLAAAAVGQPDRALRTAGLIAAMVGVGLVWLIRS' A
#
# COMPACT_ATOMS: atom_id res chain seq x y z
N MET A 1 -22.77 -3.34 -1.08
CA MET A 1 -22.75 -2.13 -0.21
C MET A 1 -21.76 -2.24 0.95
N ASN A 2 -20.89 -3.27 1.01
CA ASN A 2 -19.87 -3.40 2.06
C ASN A 2 -18.43 -3.32 1.53
N ASP A 3 -18.26 -3.13 0.23
CA ASP A 3 -16.98 -3.33 -0.46
C ASP A 3 -15.90 -2.36 0.02
N PHE A 4 -16.29 -1.14 0.42
CA PHE A 4 -15.38 -0.18 1.04
C PHE A 4 -14.87 -0.68 2.40
N LEU A 5 -15.78 -1.17 3.25
CA LEU A 5 -15.41 -1.74 4.55
C LEU A 5 -14.59 -3.03 4.38
N THR A 6 -14.91 -3.85 3.39
CA THR A 6 -14.11 -5.04 3.05
C THR A 6 -12.72 -4.65 2.57
N ALA A 7 -12.58 -3.66 1.69
CA ALA A 7 -11.28 -3.16 1.26
C ALA A 7 -10.46 -2.61 2.43
N LEU A 8 -11.10 -1.87 3.35
CA LEU A 8 -10.47 -1.36 4.56
C LEU A 8 -10.01 -2.49 5.50
N ALA A 9 -10.83 -3.53 5.68
CA ALA A 9 -10.45 -4.69 6.47
C ALA A 9 -9.26 -5.44 5.83
N LEU A 10 -9.27 -5.61 4.51
CA LEU A 10 -8.19 -6.27 3.78
C LEU A 10 -6.87 -5.52 3.87
N ILE A 11 -6.85 -4.19 3.75
CA ILE A 11 -5.60 -3.43 3.89
C ILE A 11 -5.03 -3.59 5.31
N LEU A 12 -5.87 -3.60 6.35
CA LEU A 12 -5.43 -3.84 7.72
C LEU A 12 -4.86 -5.24 7.92
N VAL A 13 -5.50 -6.26 7.35
CA VAL A 13 -4.99 -7.65 7.39
C VAL A 13 -3.64 -7.75 6.70
N ILE A 14 -3.49 -7.14 5.51
CA ILE A 14 -2.24 -7.18 4.74
C ILE A 14 -1.13 -6.44 5.46
N GLU A 15 -1.36 -5.19 5.89
CA GLU A 15 -0.40 -4.40 6.67
C GLU A 15 0.00 -5.15 7.94
N GLY A 16 -0.98 -5.57 8.77
CA GLY A 16 -0.73 -6.27 10.03
C GLY A 16 0.05 -7.57 9.85
N SER A 17 -0.26 -8.35 8.81
CA SER A 17 0.48 -9.57 8.47
C SER A 17 1.91 -9.25 8.06
N ALA A 18 2.14 -8.18 7.31
CA ALA A 18 3.48 -7.76 6.91
C ALA A 18 4.33 -7.35 8.12
N TYR A 19 3.76 -6.63 9.10
CA TYR A 19 4.44 -6.31 10.36
C TYR A 19 4.73 -7.56 11.21
N ALA A 20 3.78 -8.50 11.30
CA ALA A 20 3.91 -9.69 12.12
C ALA A 20 4.93 -10.69 11.53
N LEU A 21 4.89 -10.89 10.21
CA LEU A 21 5.69 -11.92 9.53
C LEU A 21 7.07 -11.39 9.12
N PHE A 22 7.19 -10.11 8.76
CA PHE A 22 8.42 -9.52 8.22
C PHE A 22 8.80 -8.17 8.87
N PRO A 23 8.89 -8.08 10.21
CA PRO A 23 9.15 -6.80 10.90
C PRO A 23 10.47 -6.14 10.48
N GLY A 24 11.50 -6.94 10.18
CA GLY A 24 12.80 -6.42 9.71
C GLY A 24 12.75 -5.78 8.33
N ALA A 25 11.97 -6.35 7.40
CA ALA A 25 11.80 -5.81 6.06
C ALA A 25 11.08 -4.45 6.11
N ILE A 26 10.01 -4.35 6.93
CA ILE A 26 9.27 -3.09 7.11
C ILE A 26 10.17 -2.00 7.71
N LYS A 27 10.95 -2.31 8.75
CA LYS A 27 11.89 -1.34 9.34
C LYS A 27 12.91 -0.85 8.32
N ARG A 28 13.46 -1.74 7.48
CA ARG A 28 14.40 -1.37 6.43
C ARG A 28 13.76 -0.47 5.38
N LEU A 29 12.51 -0.78 4.98
CA LEU A 29 11.76 0.03 4.02
C LEU A 29 11.48 1.43 4.57
N ALA A 30 11.07 1.53 5.84
CA ALA A 30 10.84 2.79 6.52
C ALA A 30 12.11 3.64 6.61
N ALA A 31 13.25 3.02 6.96
CA ALA A 31 14.54 3.72 6.99
C ALA A 31 14.96 4.23 5.61
N ALA A 32 14.74 3.43 4.55
CA ALA A 32 15.02 3.84 3.17
C ALA A 32 14.12 5.00 2.72
N ALA A 33 12.86 5.04 3.18
CA ALA A 33 11.92 6.09 2.86
C ALA A 33 12.33 7.45 3.45
N VAL A 34 12.89 7.48 4.66
CA VAL A 34 13.36 8.73 5.31
C VAL A 34 14.48 9.41 4.50
N GLY A 35 15.33 8.64 3.83
CA GLY A 35 16.42 9.17 3.00
C GLY A 35 16.00 9.62 1.60
N GLN A 36 14.75 9.37 1.18
CA GLN A 36 14.28 9.70 -0.16
C GLN A 36 13.62 11.09 -0.21
N PRO A 37 13.82 11.86 -1.29
CA PRO A 37 13.14 13.14 -1.46
C PRO A 37 11.62 12.96 -1.52
N ASP A 38 10.86 13.86 -0.90
CA ASP A 38 9.38 13.85 -0.91
C ASP A 38 8.78 13.69 -2.30
N ARG A 39 9.40 14.28 -3.33
CA ARG A 39 8.94 14.19 -4.71
C ARG A 39 8.98 12.75 -5.23
N ALA A 40 10.00 11.97 -4.86
CA ALA A 40 10.11 10.57 -5.24
C ALA A 40 9.00 9.74 -4.57
N LEU A 41 8.79 9.91 -3.25
CA LEU A 41 7.71 9.23 -2.54
C LEU A 41 6.33 9.58 -3.11
N ARG A 42 6.07 10.86 -3.38
CA ARG A 42 4.80 11.31 -3.98
C ARG A 42 4.57 10.69 -5.34
N THR A 43 5.59 10.64 -6.20
CA THR A 43 5.47 10.06 -7.54
C THR A 43 5.22 8.56 -7.47
N ALA A 44 5.95 7.83 -6.62
CA ALA A 44 5.74 6.40 -6.42
C ALA A 44 4.34 6.11 -5.86
N GLY A 45 3.88 6.88 -4.87
CA GLY A 45 2.54 6.77 -4.30
C GLY A 45 1.42 7.04 -5.30
N LEU A 46 1.58 8.07 -6.15
CA LEU A 46 0.62 8.38 -7.21
C LEU A 46 0.55 7.25 -8.25
N ILE A 47 1.69 6.70 -8.67
CA ILE A 47 1.73 5.57 -9.61
C ILE A 47 1.02 4.36 -8.99
N ALA A 48 1.33 4.01 -7.74
CA ALA A 48 0.68 2.91 -7.03
C ALA A 48 -0.84 3.10 -6.91
N ALA A 49 -1.29 4.32 -6.59
CA ALA A 49 -2.71 4.64 -6.52
C ALA A 49 -3.42 4.50 -7.87
N MET A 50 -2.83 5.01 -8.96
CA MET A 50 -3.40 4.87 -10.30
C MET A 50 -3.51 3.42 -10.73
N VAL A 51 -2.47 2.61 -10.48
CA VAL A 51 -2.48 1.16 -10.75
C VAL A 51 -3.57 0.47 -9.93
N GLY A 52 -3.68 0.79 -8.64
CA GLY A 52 -4.72 0.24 -7.76
C GLY A 52 -6.13 0.53 -8.27
N VAL A 53 -6.40 1.77 -8.67
CA VAL A 53 -7.70 2.17 -9.26
C VAL A 53 -7.94 1.41 -10.58
N GLY A 54 -6.94 1.32 -11.45
CA GLY A 54 -7.05 0.58 -12.71
C GLY A 54 -7.34 -0.91 -12.51
N LEU A 55 -6.72 -1.54 -11.52
CA LEU A 55 -6.98 -2.95 -11.15
C LEU A 55 -8.37 -3.13 -10.60
N VAL A 56 -8.82 -2.27 -9.67
CA VAL A 56 -10.18 -2.33 -9.12
C VAL A 56 -11.21 -2.17 -10.23
N TRP A 57 -10.98 -1.24 -11.16
CA TRP A 57 -11.84 -1.06 -12.31
C TRP A 57 -11.89 -2.31 -13.18
N LEU A 58 -10.74 -2.88 -13.56
CA LEU A 58 -10.68 -4.08 -14.41
C LEU A 58 -11.34 -5.31 -13.78
N ILE A 59 -11.14 -5.53 -12.48
CA ILE A 59 -11.72 -6.68 -11.76
C ILE A 59 -13.24 -6.55 -11.64
N ARG A 60 -13.74 -5.31 -11.59
CA ARG A 60 -15.16 -4.99 -11.34
C ARG A 60 -15.91 -4.56 -12.60
N SER A 61 -15.25 -4.58 -13.77
CA SER A 61 -15.84 -4.34 -15.10
C SER A 61 -16.63 -5.56 -15.55
#